data_AF-A0A0B1TAZ3-F1
#
_entry.id   AF-A0A0B1TAZ3-F1
#
_cell.length_a   1.000
_cell.length_b   1.000
_cell.length_c   1.000
_cell.angle_alpha   90.00
_cell.angle_beta   90.00
_cell.angle_gamma   90.00
#
_symmetry.space_group_name_H-M   'P 1'
#
loop_
_entity.id
_entity.type
_entity.pdbx_description
1 polymer ?
#
loop_
_entity_poly.entity_id
_entity_poly.type
_entity_poly.pdbx_seq_one_letter_code
_entity_poly.pdbx_strand_id
1 'polypeptide(L)' 'MFIWSAHFNYKLFGPKAAQMKGMFSLDQLIKAEYYSGRMKNAEEILDHPMVNEWQRYSMPVVVAGDLNTPSHLDWIEETR' A
#
# COMPACT_ATOMS: atom_id res chain seq x y z
N MET A 1 -10.92 -10.22 18.82
CA MET A 1 -10.44 -9.19 17.88
C MET A 1 -9.20 -9.70 17.19
N PHE A 2 -9.15 -9.66 15.85
CA PHE A 2 -7.99 -10.10 15.08
C PHE A 2 -7.21 -8.88 14.61
N ILE A 3 -5.92 -8.85 14.92
CA ILE A 3 -5.02 -7.77 14.53
C ILE A 3 -3.97 -8.36 13.59
N TRP A 4 -3.88 -7.80 12.39
CA TRP A 4 -2.89 -8.13 11.40
C TRP A 4 -1.82 -7.02 11.35
N SER A 5 -0.58 -7.37 11.65
CA SER A 5 0.57 -6.48 11.43
C SER A 5 1.09 -6.65 10.01
N ALA A 6 0.89 -5.65 9.17
CA ALA A 6 1.31 -5.63 7.77
C ALA A 6 2.58 -4.80 7.60
N HIS A 7 3.40 -5.20 6.62
CA HIS A 7 4.53 -4.42 6.12
C HIS A 7 4.49 -4.43 4.60
N PHE A 8 3.99 -3.35 4.00
CA PHE A 8 3.81 -3.26 2.55
C PHE A 8 5.13 -2.97 1.85
N ASN A 9 5.24 -3.28 0.57
CA ASN A 9 6.44 -2.98 -0.19
C ASN A 9 6.69 -1.45 -0.29
N TYR A 10 7.96 -1.03 -0.31
CA TYR A 10 8.39 0.37 -0.31
C TYR A 10 8.98 0.82 -1.66
N LYS A 11 9.00 -0.08 -2.66
CA LYS A 11 9.66 0.15 -3.95
C LYS A 11 8.75 0.86 -4.95
N LEU A 12 9.19 2.00 -5.49
CA LEU A 12 8.64 2.67 -6.68
C LEU A 12 7.10 2.85 -6.68
N PHE A 13 6.49 3.07 -5.52
CA PHE A 13 5.08 3.47 -5.41
C PHE A 13 4.90 4.92 -5.88
N GLY A 14 3.68 5.34 -6.22
CA GLY A 14 3.38 6.53 -7.04
C GLY A 14 4.32 7.73 -6.84
N PRO A 15 4.39 8.30 -5.62
CA PRO A 15 5.35 9.33 -5.22
C PRO A 15 6.82 9.13 -5.58
N LYS A 16 7.35 7.96 -5.28
CA LYS A 16 8.73 7.60 -5.58
C LYS A 16 8.92 7.36 -7.07
N ALA A 17 7.90 6.86 -7.77
CA ALA A 17 7.92 6.73 -9.23
C ALA A 17 7.90 8.10 -9.94
N ALA A 18 7.12 9.05 -9.43
CA ALA A 18 7.12 10.42 -9.93
C ALA A 18 8.51 11.06 -9.81
N GLN A 19 9.08 11.03 -8.61
CA GLN A 19 10.37 11.64 -8.31
C GLN A 19 11.53 10.96 -9.04
N MET A 20 11.64 9.63 -8.98
CA MET A 20 12.82 8.90 -9.47
C MET A 20 12.75 8.54 -10.96
N LYS A 21 11.55 8.45 -11.55
CA LYS A 21 11.35 7.98 -12.92
C LYS A 21 10.65 8.99 -13.82
N GLY A 22 10.35 10.19 -13.32
CA GLY A 22 9.70 11.25 -14.11
C GLY A 22 8.32 10.85 -14.61
N MET A 23 7.59 10.05 -13.83
CA MET A 23 6.22 9.64 -14.13
C MET A 23 5.24 10.70 -13.63
N PHE A 24 4.54 11.39 -14.53
CA PHE A 24 3.69 12.53 -14.15
C PHE A 24 2.22 12.35 -14.55
N SER A 25 1.89 11.36 -15.38
CA SER A 25 0.49 11.08 -15.69
C SER A 25 -0.13 10.15 -14.64
N LEU A 26 -1.42 10.36 -14.37
CA LEU A 26 -2.18 9.51 -13.45
C LEU A 26 -2.06 8.02 -13.81
N ASP A 27 -2.14 7.67 -15.10
CA ASP A 27 -2.01 6.30 -15.56
C ASP A 27 -0.63 5.69 -15.27
N GLN A 28 0.44 6.47 -15.42
CA GLN A 28 1.80 6.02 -15.08
C GLN A 28 1.93 5.78 -13.58
N LEU A 29 1.37 6.67 -12.76
CA LEU A 29 1.41 6.57 -11.30
C LEU A 29 0.60 5.37 -10.78
N ILE A 30 -0.59 5.15 -11.33
CA ILE A 30 -1.42 3.98 -11.00
C ILE A 30 -0.68 2.70 -11.40
N LYS A 31 -0.11 2.62 -12.60
CA LYS A 31 0.69 1.47 -13.03
C LYS A 31 1.88 1.24 -12.10
N ALA A 32 2.57 2.30 -11.69
CA ALA A 32 3.67 2.20 -10.73
C ALA A 32 3.20 1.65 -9.38
N GLU A 33 2.02 2.06 -8.89
CA GLU A 33 1.43 1.49 -7.67
C GLU A 33 1.15 -0.01 -7.81
N TYR A 34 0.62 -0.46 -8.96
CA TYR A 34 0.44 -1.89 -9.24
C TYR A 34 1.78 -2.64 -9.24
N TYR A 35 2.79 -2.12 -9.94
CA TYR A 35 4.11 -2.75 -10.02
C TYR A 35 4.92 -2.66 -8.72
N SER A 36 4.57 -1.74 -7.82
CA SER A 36 5.21 -1.62 -6.50
C SER A 36 5.00 -2.87 -5.65
N GLY A 37 3.96 -3.67 -5.92
CA GLY A 37 3.58 -4.83 -5.10
C GLY A 37 2.76 -4.48 -3.86
N ARG A 38 2.50 -3.20 -3.57
CA ARG A 38 1.62 -2.77 -2.46
C ARG A 38 0.18 -3.20 -2.66
N MET A 39 -0.33 -3.09 -3.89
CA MET A 39 -1.64 -3.62 -4.30
C MET A 39 -1.74 -5.12 -3.98
N LYS A 40 -0.73 -5.89 -4.39
CA LYS A 40 -0.66 -7.33 -4.11
C LYS A 40 -0.64 -7.63 -2.61
N ASN A 41 0.07 -6.85 -1.80
CA ASN A 41 0.06 -7.04 -0.35
C ASN A 41 -1.32 -6.79 0.27
N ALA A 42 -2.09 -5.81 -0.26
CA ALA A 42 -3.47 -5.60 0.17
C ALA A 42 -4.39 -6.76 -0.24
N GLU A 43 -4.27 -7.23 -1.48
CA GLU A 43 -5.01 -8.40 -2.00
C GLU A 43 -4.72 -9.65 -1.18
N GLU A 44 -3.45 -9.92 -0.85
CA GLU A 44 -3.04 -11.07 -0.02
C GLU A 44 -3.70 -11.08 1.36
N ILE A 45 -3.90 -9.90 1.97
CA ILE A 45 -4.60 -9.78 3.26
C ILE A 45 -6.10 -10.00 3.08
N LEU A 46 -6.71 -9.38 2.06
CA LEU A 46 -8.14 -9.50 1.78
C LEU A 46 -8.53 -10.95 1.47
N ASP A 47 -7.71 -11.67 0.72
CA ASP A 47 -7.96 -13.06 0.32
C ASP A 47 -7.52 -14.07 1.38
N HIS A 48 -6.93 -13.62 2.50
CA HIS A 48 -6.40 -14.53 3.50
C HIS A 48 -7.52 -15.35 4.18
N PRO A 49 -7.40 -16.70 4.28
CA PRO A 49 -8.45 -17.55 4.84
C PRO A 49 -8.95 -17.12 6.23
N MET A 50 -8.04 -16.67 7.10
CA MET A 50 -8.40 -16.17 8.43
C MET A 50 -9.18 -14.85 8.37
N VAL A 51 -8.82 -13.93 7.48
CA VAL A 51 -9.56 -12.66 7.31
C VAL A 51 -10.98 -12.97 6.84
N ASN A 52 -11.09 -13.84 5.83
CA ASN A 52 -12.36 -14.32 5.31
C ASN A 52 -13.22 -15.01 6.38
N GLU A 53 -12.61 -15.81 7.26
CA GLU A 53 -13.32 -16.45 8.37
C GLU A 53 -13.87 -15.44 9.38
N TRP A 54 -13.06 -14.47 9.79
CA TRP A 54 -13.49 -13.45 10.74
C TRP A 54 -14.63 -12.58 10.20
N GLN A 55 -14.55 -12.23 8.92
CA GLN A 55 -15.62 -11.51 8.23
C GLN A 55 -16.93 -12.31 8.18
N ARG A 56 -16.87 -13.65 7.97
CA ARG A 56 -18.08 -14.50 8.01
C ARG A 56 -18.79 -14.49 9.37
N TYR A 57 -18.04 -14.28 10.46
CA TYR A 57 -18.60 -14.13 11.80
C TYR A 57 -18.98 -12.69 12.16
N SER A 58 -18.93 -11.74 11.21
CA SER A 58 -19.13 -10.31 11.46
C SER A 58 -18.19 -9.75 12.54
N MET A 59 -17.01 -10.37 12.70
CA MET A 59 -16.01 -9.96 13.67
C MET A 59 -15.00 -9.00 13.01
N PRO A 60 -14.58 -7.93 13.70
CA PRO A 60 -13.66 -6.96 13.13
C PRO A 60 -12.26 -7.55 12.93
N VAL A 61 -11.67 -7.21 11.79
CA VAL A 61 -10.25 -7.39 11.47
C VAL A 61 -9.60 -6.02 11.46
N VAL A 62 -8.59 -5.82 12.29
CA VAL A 62 -7.79 -4.60 12.35
C VAL A 62 -6.49 -4.85 11.59
N VAL A 63 -6.24 -4.11 10.52
CA VAL A 63 -4.97 -4.13 9.80
C VAL A 63 -4.17 -2.89 10.19
N ALA A 64 -2.97 -3.09 10.70
CA ALA A 64 -2.08 -2.02 11.16
C ALA A 64 -0.62 -2.37 10.81
N GLY A 65 0.30 -1.43 11.03
CA GLY A 65 1.72 -1.60 10.75
C GLY A 65 2.24 -0.58 9.75
N ASP A 66 3.33 -0.92 9.06
CA ASP A 66 3.94 -0.03 8.08
C ASP A 66 3.39 -0.31 6.68
N LEU A 67 2.41 0.49 6.28
CA LEU A 67 1.80 0.39 4.95
C LEU A 67 2.65 1.06 3.86
N ASN A 68 3.80 1.65 4.20
CA ASN A 68 4.65 2.42 3.29
C ASN A 68 3.86 3.45 2.47
N THR A 69 2.90 4.10 3.13
CA THR A 69 2.04 5.11 2.48
C THR A 69 2.80 6.42 2.37
N PRO A 70 2.80 7.06 1.18
CA PRO A 70 3.46 8.34 1.01
C PRO A 70 2.96 9.39 1.97
N SER A 71 3.88 10.22 2.42
CA SER A 71 3.58 11.50 3.05
C SER A 71 3.45 12.58 1.99
N HIS A 72 2.60 13.57 2.26
CA HIS A 72 2.60 14.83 1.51
C HIS A 72 3.94 15.58 1.62
N LEU A 73 4.75 15.28 2.64
CA LEU A 73 6.10 15.81 2.81
C LEU A 73 7.15 15.11 1.96
N ASP A 74 6.84 13.99 1.30
CA ASP A 74 7.80 13.32 0.41
C ASP A 74 8.05 14.13 -0.89
N TRP A 75 7.29 15.21 -1.10
CA TRP A 75 7.16 15.95 -2.36
C TRP A 75 7.53 17.43 -2.28
N ILE A 76 8.03 17.91 -1.15
CA ILE A 76 8.45 19.31 -0.99
C ILE A 76 9.90 19.49 -1.44
N GLU A 77 10.29 20.70 -1.83
CA GLU A 77 11.68 20.97 -2.29
C GLU A 77 12.71 20.62 -1.21
N GLU A 78 12.35 20.82 0.05
CA GLU A 78 13.21 20.61 1.22
C GLU A 78 13.55 19.13 1.45
N THR A 79 12.74 18.20 0.94
CA THR A 79 12.94 16.74 1.09
C THR A 79 13.36 16.07 -0.22
N ARG A 80 13.64 16.86 -1.26
CA ARG A 80 13.91 16.39 -2.62
C ARG A 80 15.35 15.95 -2.86
#